data_AF-A0A317VWX5-F1
#
_entry.id   AF-A0A317VWX5-F1
#
_cell.length_a   1.000
_cell.length_b   1.000
_cell.length_c   1.000
_cell.angle_alpha   90.00
_cell.angle_beta   90.00
_cell.angle_gamma   90.00
#
_symmetry.space_group_name_H-M   'P 1'
#
loop_
_entity.id
_entity.type
_entity.pdbx_description
1 polymer ?
#
loop_
_entity_poly.entity_id
_entity_poly.type
_entity_poly.pdbx_seq_one_letter_code
_entity_poly.pdbx_strand_id
1 'polypeptide(L)'
;MSGSNLHNALLRPPIIQILRAAGFHATRPSVLDTLADLTAQYIMILASSTTAHAANAHPHDPVPVLEDIYQALQDAGALRPQLREWEEDWQGEEDMRGLEGFLSWFTGPANREIRRIAGFVPSEGDMVDADALEKEDFLTALKKKHSKTGEESRYAGTVLGKSADEHPIIIEGGAPSLQDWGSQMRSRAPYMADSDSSGVSSAPSNLSDGEGMDV
;
A
#
# COMPACT_ATOMS: atom_id res chain seq x y z
N MET A 1 -21.27 8.35 3.97
CA MET A 1 -19.90 7.81 3.91
C MET A 1 -18.99 8.74 4.71
N SER A 2 -18.14 8.21 5.59
CA SER A 2 -17.10 9.02 6.25
C SER A 2 -16.04 9.46 5.21
N GLY A 3 -15.26 10.49 5.51
CA GLY A 3 -14.17 10.95 4.63
C GLY A 3 -13.17 9.83 4.28
N SER A 4 -12.80 9.01 5.27
CA SER A 4 -11.94 7.83 5.05
C SER A 4 -12.51 6.83 4.04
N ASN A 5 -13.81 6.57 4.10
CA ASN A 5 -14.49 5.68 3.16
C ASN A 5 -14.53 6.27 1.74
N LEU A 6 -14.60 7.59 1.60
CA LEU A 6 -14.54 8.26 0.31
C LEU A 6 -13.15 8.11 -0.34
N HIS A 7 -12.07 8.31 0.44
CA HIS A 7 -10.70 8.17 -0.06
C HIS A 7 -10.43 6.74 -0.56
N ASN A 8 -10.78 5.72 0.23
CA ASN A 8 -10.60 4.32 -0.19
C ASN A 8 -11.45 3.98 -1.42
N ALA A 9 -12.68 4.50 -1.50
CA ALA A 9 -13.53 4.26 -2.66
C ALA A 9 -13.03 4.97 -3.93
N LEU A 10 -12.32 6.09 -3.81
CA LEU A 10 -11.66 6.80 -4.91
C LEU A 10 -10.34 6.15 -5.36
N LEU A 11 -9.70 5.35 -4.51
CA LEU A 11 -8.50 4.58 -4.88
C LEU A 11 -8.82 3.33 -5.73
N ARG A 12 -10.04 2.78 -5.63
CA ARG A 12 -10.42 1.59 -6.38
C ARG A 12 -10.34 1.79 -7.92
N PRO A 13 -10.88 2.86 -8.52
CA PRO A 13 -10.76 3.09 -9.96
C PRO A 13 -9.32 3.11 -10.52
N PRO A 14 -8.36 3.87 -9.96
CA PRO A 14 -6.98 3.85 -10.47
C PRO A 14 -6.30 2.49 -10.27
N ILE A 15 -6.56 1.79 -9.16
CA ILE A 15 -6.04 0.43 -8.94
C ILE A 15 -6.55 -0.54 -10.02
N ILE A 16 -7.84 -0.50 -10.35
CA ILE A 16 -8.42 -1.33 -11.42
C ILE A 16 -7.73 -1.06 -12.77
N GLN A 17 -7.45 0.20 -13.09
CA GLN A 17 -6.79 0.56 -14.34
C GLN A 17 -5.36 0.05 -14.42
N ILE A 18 -4.59 0.20 -13.33
CA ILE A 18 -3.22 -0.31 -13.22
C ILE A 18 -3.22 -1.84 -13.39
N LEU A 19 -4.13 -2.54 -12.69
CA LEU A 19 -4.26 -4.00 -12.79
C LEU A 19 -4.62 -4.44 -14.21
N ARG A 20 -5.53 -3.74 -14.90
CA ARG A 20 -5.87 -4.06 -16.29
C ARG A 20 -4.72 -3.83 -17.25
N ALA A 21 -3.92 -2.78 -17.04
CA ALA A 21 -2.72 -2.52 -17.84
C ALA A 21 -1.67 -3.61 -17.67
N ALA A 22 -1.61 -4.21 -16.47
CA ALA A 22 -0.80 -5.38 -16.19
C ALA A 22 -1.42 -6.70 -16.71
N GLY A 23 -2.59 -6.68 -17.35
CA GLY A 23 -3.25 -7.87 -17.92
C GLY A 23 -4.26 -8.56 -16.99
N PHE A 24 -4.55 -8.00 -15.81
CA PHE A 24 -5.57 -8.54 -14.90
C PHE A 24 -6.95 -7.98 -15.23
N HIS A 25 -7.81 -8.82 -15.82
CA HIS A 25 -9.13 -8.39 -16.30
C HIS A 25 -10.29 -8.70 -15.34
N ALA A 26 -10.08 -9.55 -14.34
CA ALA A 26 -11.08 -9.92 -13.34
C ALA A 26 -10.41 -10.22 -12.00
N THR A 27 -11.08 -9.84 -10.90
CA THR A 27 -10.66 -10.18 -9.53
C THR A 27 -11.88 -10.23 -8.62
N ARG A 28 -11.77 -10.92 -7.48
CA ARG A 28 -12.83 -10.92 -6.46
C ARG A 28 -12.89 -9.54 -5.79
N PRO A 29 -14.08 -9.02 -5.43
CA PRO A 29 -14.21 -7.74 -4.74
C PRO A 29 -13.34 -7.64 -3.48
N SER A 30 -13.24 -8.72 -2.69
CA SER A 30 -12.41 -8.75 -1.49
C SER A 30 -10.92 -8.50 -1.76
N VAL A 31 -10.39 -8.93 -2.90
CA VAL A 31 -8.98 -8.70 -3.29
C VAL A 31 -8.76 -7.26 -3.72
N LEU A 32 -9.75 -6.66 -4.38
CA LEU A 32 -9.67 -5.24 -4.73
C LEU A 32 -9.72 -4.36 -3.48
N ASP A 33 -10.55 -4.74 -2.51
CA ASP A 33 -10.71 -4.02 -1.25
C ASP A 33 -9.41 -4.10 -0.42
N THR A 34 -8.79 -5.27 -0.33
CA THR A 34 -7.49 -5.39 0.35
C THR A 34 -6.39 -4.60 -0.35
N LEU A 35 -6.34 -4.60 -1.69
CA LEU A 35 -5.39 -3.78 -2.43
C LEU A 35 -5.63 -2.28 -2.23
N ALA A 36 -6.89 -1.84 -2.18
CA ALA A 36 -7.22 -0.44 -1.90
C ALA A 36 -6.78 -0.03 -0.50
N ASP A 37 -7.02 -0.89 0.51
CA ASP A 37 -6.60 -0.63 1.88
C ASP A 37 -5.07 -0.62 2.03
N LEU A 38 -4.37 -1.56 1.40
CA LEU A 38 -2.90 -1.58 1.37
C LEU A 38 -2.34 -0.33 0.68
N THR A 39 -2.93 0.08 -0.43
CA THR A 39 -2.52 1.29 -1.16
C THR A 39 -2.74 2.53 -0.31
N ALA A 40 -3.88 2.64 0.39
CA ALA A 40 -4.17 3.75 1.28
C ALA A 40 -3.17 3.84 2.44
N GLN A 41 -2.86 2.69 3.07
CA GLN A 41 -1.86 2.61 4.12
C GLN A 41 -0.46 2.98 3.61
N TYR A 42 -0.09 2.49 2.42
CA TYR A 42 1.18 2.78 1.80
C TYR A 42 1.36 4.28 1.49
N ILE A 43 0.34 4.92 0.90
CA ILE A 43 0.35 6.37 0.64
C ILE A 43 0.46 7.16 1.95
N MET A 44 -0.24 6.73 3.00
CA MET A 44 -0.15 7.38 4.31
C MET A 44 1.25 7.26 4.92
N ILE A 45 1.90 6.10 4.78
CA ILE A 45 3.29 5.89 5.21
C ILE A 45 4.24 6.80 4.43
N LEU A 46 4.09 6.90 3.11
CA LEU A 46 4.91 7.80 2.30
C LEU A 46 4.71 9.27 2.70
N ALA A 47 3.46 9.70 2.89
CA ALA A 47 3.16 11.08 3.27
C ALA A 47 3.72 11.44 4.65
N SER A 48 3.60 10.53 5.63
CA SER A 48 4.13 10.75 6.98
C SER A 48 5.66 10.76 7.00
N SER A 49 6.30 9.83 6.28
CA SER A 49 7.76 9.79 6.12
C SER A 49 8.29 11.04 5.42
N THR A 50 7.66 11.47 4.32
CA THR A 50 8.01 12.71 3.62
C THR A 50 7.93 13.92 4.55
N THR A 51 6.86 14.02 5.35
CA THR A 51 6.69 15.13 6.31
C THR A 51 7.76 15.09 7.40
N ALA A 52 8.15 13.90 7.86
CA ALA A 52 9.22 13.75 8.84
C ALA A 52 10.58 14.17 8.26
N HIS A 53 10.87 13.79 7.00
CA HIS A 53 12.08 14.23 6.30
C HIS A 53 12.11 15.75 6.14
N ALA A 54 11.01 16.37 5.69
CA ALA A 54 10.91 17.82 5.58
C ALA A 54 11.13 18.53 6.93
N ALA A 55 10.58 18.00 8.02
CA ALA A 55 10.76 18.57 9.36
C ALA A 55 12.21 18.48 9.86
N ASN A 56 12.95 17.44 9.44
CA ASN A 56 14.35 17.23 9.82
C ASN A 56 15.32 18.03 8.94
N ALA A 57 15.08 18.03 7.62
CA ALA A 57 15.94 18.69 6.63
C ALA A 57 15.69 20.21 6.56
N HIS A 58 14.46 20.64 6.84
CA HIS A 58 14.05 22.05 6.73
C HIS A 58 13.40 22.57 8.03
N PRO A 59 14.15 22.67 9.16
CA PRO A 59 13.57 23.02 10.46
C PRO A 59 12.89 24.40 10.54
N HIS A 60 13.23 25.32 9.65
CA HIS A 60 12.69 26.68 9.61
C HIS A 60 11.49 26.83 8.66
N ASP A 61 11.30 25.90 7.73
CA ASP A 61 10.20 25.89 6.76
C ASP A 61 9.92 24.43 6.33
N PRO A 62 9.17 23.66 7.15
CA PRO A 62 9.00 22.22 6.98
C PRO A 62 7.95 21.88 5.89
N VAL A 63 8.05 22.55 4.74
CA VAL A 63 7.22 22.27 3.57
C VAL A 63 7.91 21.16 2.76
N PRO A 64 7.23 20.02 2.50
CA PRO A 64 7.79 18.93 1.71
C PRO A 64 8.26 19.36 0.32
N VAL A 65 9.50 19.01 -0.02
CA VAL A 65 10.10 19.17 -1.35
C VAL A 65 10.34 17.81 -2.03
N LEU A 66 10.88 17.83 -3.24
CA LEU A 66 11.07 16.62 -4.04
C LEU A 66 12.05 15.65 -3.38
N GLU A 67 13.08 16.18 -2.74
CA GLU A 67 14.13 15.45 -2.04
C GLU A 67 13.54 14.64 -0.86
N ASP A 68 12.60 15.23 -0.10
CA ASP A 68 11.92 14.54 1.00
C ASP A 68 11.08 13.36 0.49
N ILE A 69 10.42 13.53 -0.66
CA ILE A 69 9.62 12.48 -1.30
C ILE A 69 10.53 11.37 -1.81
N TYR A 70 11.66 11.75 -2.41
CA TYR A 70 12.66 10.81 -2.90
C TYR A 70 13.19 9.95 -1.75
N GLN A 71 13.54 10.56 -0.63
CA GLN A 71 14.01 9.85 0.57
C GLN A 71 12.93 8.93 1.15
N ALA A 72 11.68 9.39 1.24
CA ALA A 72 10.57 8.54 1.68
C ALA A 72 10.34 7.33 0.75
N LEU A 73 10.49 7.49 -0.56
CA LEU A 73 10.39 6.41 -1.54
C LEU A 73 11.56 5.42 -1.42
N GLN A 74 12.77 5.90 -1.13
CA GLN A 74 13.92 5.04 -0.84
C GLN A 74 13.70 4.22 0.44
N ASP A 75 13.27 4.85 1.53
CA ASP A 75 12.99 4.20 2.82
C ASP A 75 11.91 3.13 2.69
N ALA A 76 10.86 3.41 1.91
CA ALA A 76 9.80 2.46 1.60
C ALA A 76 10.23 1.33 0.65
N GLY A 77 11.48 1.36 0.15
CA GLY A 77 12.02 0.38 -0.79
C GLY A 77 11.39 0.46 -2.18
N ALA A 78 10.77 1.58 -2.54
CA ALA A 78 10.10 1.76 -3.83
C ALA A 78 11.10 1.88 -4.98
N LEU A 79 12.28 2.42 -4.71
CA LEU A 79 13.31 2.71 -5.71
C LEU A 79 14.41 1.64 -5.71
N ARG A 80 14.08 0.38 -6.02
CA ARG A 80 15.07 -0.72 -6.08
C ARG A 80 15.46 -1.04 -7.53
N PRO A 81 16.68 -1.53 -7.80
CA PRO A 81 17.76 -1.84 -6.85
C PRO A 81 18.48 -0.59 -6.30
N GLN A 82 19.07 -0.72 -5.11
CA GLN A 82 19.93 0.27 -4.46
C GLN A 82 21.18 -0.43 -3.93
N LEU A 83 22.34 0.18 -4.13
CA LEU A 83 23.58 -0.14 -3.45
C LEU A 83 23.41 0.13 -1.95
N ARG A 84 24.26 -0.51 -1.15
CA ARG A 84 24.43 -0.13 0.24
C ARG A 84 25.30 1.12 0.30
N GLU A 85 25.15 1.93 1.34
CA GLU A 85 25.93 3.17 1.55
C GLU A 85 27.45 2.96 1.33
N TRP A 86 28.02 1.89 1.90
CA TRP A 86 29.44 1.59 1.74
C TRP A 86 29.86 1.15 0.33
N GLU A 87 28.93 0.62 -0.47
CA GLU A 87 29.18 0.28 -1.89
C GLU A 87 29.17 1.54 -2.76
N GLU A 88 28.30 2.51 -2.45
CA GLU A 88 28.28 3.84 -3.08
C GLU A 88 29.55 4.62 -2.72
N ASP A 89 29.93 4.65 -1.43
CA ASP A 89 31.15 5.29 -0.95
C ASP A 89 32.41 4.74 -1.64
N TRP A 90 32.46 3.41 -1.85
CA TRP A 90 33.55 2.76 -2.55
C TRP A 90 33.60 3.12 -4.04
N GLN A 91 32.45 3.25 -4.69
CA GLN A 91 32.36 3.64 -6.10
C GLN A 91 32.56 5.14 -6.30
N GLY A 92 32.29 5.96 -5.28
CA GLY A 92 32.37 7.41 -5.34
C GLY A 92 31.26 8.05 -6.18
N GLU A 93 30.20 7.29 -6.49
CA GLU A 93 29.05 7.71 -7.31
C GLU A 93 27.74 7.34 -6.61
N GLU A 94 26.73 8.19 -6.72
CA GLU A 94 25.38 7.96 -6.21
C GLU A 94 24.65 6.89 -7.05
N ASP A 95 23.98 5.94 -6.40
CA ASP A 95 23.23 4.88 -7.10
C ASP A 95 21.89 5.39 -7.63
N MET A 96 21.90 5.76 -8.90
CA MET A 96 20.72 6.25 -9.61
C MET A 96 19.83 5.14 -10.19
N ARG A 97 20.21 3.86 -10.12
CA ARG A 97 19.52 2.77 -10.84
C ARG A 97 18.05 2.62 -10.44
N GLY A 98 17.74 2.77 -9.16
CA GLY A 98 16.37 2.73 -8.65
C GLY A 98 15.52 3.87 -9.20
N LEU A 99 16.08 5.09 -9.25
CA LEU A 99 15.41 6.26 -9.81
C LEU A 99 15.24 6.16 -11.32
N GLU A 100 16.28 5.74 -12.04
CA GLU A 100 16.24 5.49 -13.48
C GLU A 100 15.19 4.42 -13.83
N GLY A 101 15.09 3.36 -13.03
CA GLY A 101 14.07 2.33 -13.16
C GLY A 101 12.65 2.91 -13.00
N PHE A 102 12.44 3.75 -11.98
CA PHE A 102 11.18 4.45 -11.78
C PHE A 102 10.86 5.40 -12.96
N LEU A 103 11.82 6.21 -13.41
CA LEU A 103 11.65 7.11 -14.55
C LEU A 103 11.34 6.36 -15.84
N SER A 104 12.01 5.22 -16.07
CA SER A 104 11.76 4.34 -17.20
C SER A 104 10.35 3.75 -17.15
N TRP A 105 9.88 3.30 -15.99
CA TRP A 105 8.50 2.86 -15.82
C TRP A 105 7.49 4.00 -16.06
N PHE A 106 7.75 5.18 -15.49
CA PHE A 106 6.86 6.35 -15.55
C PHE A 106 6.75 6.95 -16.95
N THR A 107 7.86 7.05 -17.69
CA THR A 107 7.89 7.60 -19.05
C THR A 107 7.71 6.54 -20.13
N GLY A 108 7.82 5.26 -19.76
CA GLY A 108 7.84 4.14 -20.66
C GLY A 108 6.46 3.59 -21.08
N PRO A 109 6.47 2.44 -21.76
CA PRO A 109 5.26 1.83 -22.32
C PRO A 109 4.26 1.38 -21.25
N ALA A 110 4.73 0.99 -20.06
CA ALA A 110 3.86 0.55 -18.96
C ALA A 110 2.91 1.67 -18.51
N ASN A 111 3.43 2.85 -18.18
CA ASN A 111 2.57 3.98 -17.81
C ASN A 111 1.72 4.48 -18.99
N ARG A 112 2.25 4.43 -20.22
CA ARG A 112 1.46 4.76 -21.42
C ARG A 112 0.24 3.83 -21.54
N GLU A 113 0.40 2.55 -21.27
CA GLU A 113 -0.70 1.58 -21.29
C GLU A 113 -1.72 1.83 -20.16
N ILE A 114 -1.25 2.15 -18.95
CA ILE A 114 -2.12 2.57 -17.84
C ILE A 114 -2.95 3.78 -18.25
N ARG A 115 -2.30 4.81 -18.83
CA ARG A 115 -2.97 6.02 -19.33
C ARG A 115 -3.95 5.72 -20.47
N ARG A 116 -3.64 4.80 -21.38
CA ARG A 116 -4.55 4.36 -22.45
C ARG A 116 -5.80 3.70 -21.89
N ILE A 117 -5.66 2.77 -20.95
CA ILE A 117 -6.79 2.10 -20.29
C ILE A 117 -7.60 3.08 -19.46
N ALA A 118 -6.93 4.02 -18.80
CA ALA A 118 -7.58 5.11 -18.08
C ALA A 118 -8.31 6.10 -19.00
N GLY A 119 -8.00 6.07 -20.29
CA GLY A 119 -8.61 6.93 -21.29
C GLY A 119 -8.01 8.32 -21.36
N PHE A 120 -6.76 8.51 -20.92
CA PHE A 120 -5.95 9.72 -21.12
C PHE A 120 -5.16 9.72 -22.42
N VAL A 121 -5.02 8.56 -23.06
CA VAL A 121 -4.41 8.43 -24.39
C VAL A 121 -5.46 7.84 -25.33
N PRO A 122 -5.71 8.43 -26.50
CA PRO A 122 -6.60 7.85 -27.51
C PRO A 122 -6.12 6.44 -27.89
N SER A 123 -7.05 5.48 -27.97
CA SER A 123 -6.75 4.17 -28.53
C SER A 123 -6.68 4.27 -30.06
N GLU A 124 -5.96 3.38 -30.74
CA GLU A 124 -6.05 3.27 -32.21
C GLU A 124 -7.53 3.11 -32.62
N GLY A 125 -8.04 4.08 -33.38
CA GLY A 125 -9.44 4.14 -33.83
C GLY A 125 -10.35 5.13 -33.08
N ASP A 126 -9.90 5.74 -31.98
CA ASP A 126 -10.69 6.74 -31.25
C ASP A 126 -10.52 8.12 -31.91
N MET A 127 -11.60 8.71 -32.45
CA MET A 127 -11.62 10.08 -32.99
C MET A 127 -11.68 11.13 -31.87
N VAL A 128 -10.88 10.97 -30.83
CA VAL A 128 -10.88 11.87 -29.67
C VAL A 128 -9.70 12.83 -29.80
N ASP A 129 -9.99 14.12 -29.79
CA ASP A 129 -8.99 15.19 -29.83
C ASP A 129 -8.12 15.10 -28.57
N ALA A 130 -6.84 14.76 -28.75
CA ALA A 130 -5.90 14.56 -27.65
C ALA A 130 -5.78 15.83 -26.76
N ASP A 131 -5.93 17.01 -27.37
CA ASP A 131 -5.82 18.31 -26.70
C ASP A 131 -7.04 18.65 -25.82
N ALA A 132 -8.19 18.01 -26.09
CA ALA A 132 -9.39 18.09 -25.26
C ALA A 132 -9.31 17.11 -24.07
N LEU A 133 -8.68 15.96 -24.28
CA LEU A 133 -8.52 14.90 -23.28
C LEU A 133 -7.55 15.30 -22.16
N GLU A 134 -6.50 16.07 -22.50
CA GLU A 134 -5.55 16.62 -21.53
C GLU A 134 -6.15 17.70 -20.61
N LYS A 135 -7.26 18.33 -21.01
CA LYS A 135 -7.95 19.38 -20.24
C LYS A 135 -9.08 18.85 -19.35
N GLU A 136 -9.45 17.57 -19.48
CA GLU A 136 -10.52 16.98 -18.69
C GLU A 136 -9.99 16.31 -17.40
N ASP A 137 -10.64 16.60 -16.28
CA ASP A 137 -10.35 15.96 -15.00
C ASP A 137 -10.57 14.44 -15.08
N PHE A 138 -9.71 13.67 -14.38
CA PHE A 138 -9.67 12.21 -14.40
C PHE A 138 -11.05 11.58 -14.13
N LEU A 139 -11.72 12.03 -13.07
CA LEU A 139 -13.01 11.47 -12.66
C LEU A 139 -14.10 11.82 -13.68
N THR A 140 -14.02 12.99 -14.30
CA THR A 140 -14.93 13.44 -15.35
C THR A 140 -14.78 12.59 -16.61
N ALA A 141 -13.54 12.38 -17.05
CA ALA A 141 -13.22 11.50 -18.18
C ALA A 141 -13.71 10.06 -17.92
N LEU A 142 -13.50 9.56 -16.70
CA LEU A 142 -13.93 8.21 -16.31
C LEU A 142 -15.44 8.05 -16.35
N LYS A 143 -16.17 9.02 -15.79
CA LYS A 143 -17.64 9.03 -15.77
C LYS A 143 -18.22 9.07 -17.19
N LYS A 144 -17.64 9.86 -18.09
CA LYS A 144 -18.07 9.93 -19.50
C LYS A 144 -17.84 8.61 -20.23
N LYS A 145 -16.66 8.01 -20.10
CA LYS A 145 -16.39 6.69 -20.72
C LYS A 145 -17.36 5.64 -20.20
N HIS A 146 -17.59 5.60 -18.90
CA HIS A 146 -18.52 4.67 -18.27
C HIS A 146 -19.95 4.81 -18.78
N SER A 147 -20.44 6.05 -18.91
CA SER A 147 -21.78 6.31 -19.46
C SER A 147 -21.92 5.88 -20.93
N LYS A 148 -20.82 5.82 -21.69
CA LYS A 148 -20.80 5.45 -23.11
C LYS A 148 -20.70 3.94 -23.34
N THR A 149 -20.00 3.20 -22.48
CA THR A 149 -19.81 1.75 -22.62
C THR A 149 -20.80 0.88 -21.85
N GLY A 150 -21.59 1.43 -20.91
CA GLY A 150 -22.62 0.68 -20.18
C GLY A 150 -22.08 -0.39 -19.22
N GLU A 151 -20.80 -0.32 -18.86
CA GLU A 151 -20.09 -1.33 -18.09
C GLU A 151 -20.17 -1.11 -16.56
N GLU A 152 -21.38 -0.90 -16.03
CA GLU A 152 -21.61 -0.66 -14.59
C GLU A 152 -21.06 -1.77 -13.70
N SER A 153 -21.12 -3.02 -14.15
CA SER A 153 -20.62 -4.18 -13.41
C SER A 153 -19.12 -4.16 -13.17
N ARG A 154 -18.34 -3.44 -13.99
CA ARG A 154 -16.88 -3.40 -13.90
C ARG A 154 -16.35 -2.49 -12.79
N TYR A 155 -17.20 -1.59 -12.30
CA TYR A 155 -16.90 -0.64 -11.23
C TYR A 155 -17.80 -0.86 -10.01
N ALA A 156 -18.46 -2.03 -9.93
CA ALA A 156 -19.19 -2.44 -8.74
C ALA A 156 -18.27 -2.38 -7.50
N GLY A 157 -18.76 -1.77 -6.43
CA GLY A 157 -17.99 -1.49 -5.23
C GLY A 157 -17.17 -0.20 -5.27
N THR A 158 -17.25 0.62 -6.32
CA THR A 158 -16.60 1.95 -6.36
C THR A 158 -17.62 3.07 -6.26
N VAL A 159 -17.18 4.32 -6.02
CA VAL A 159 -18.07 5.51 -6.01
C VAL A 159 -18.80 5.72 -7.35
N LEU A 160 -18.28 5.14 -8.44
CA LEU A 160 -18.78 5.35 -9.80
C LEU A 160 -19.69 4.22 -10.30
N GLY A 161 -19.78 3.11 -9.56
CA GLY A 161 -20.62 1.96 -9.89
C GLY A 161 -21.65 1.65 -8.81
N LYS A 162 -22.29 0.49 -8.90
CA LYS A 162 -23.24 0.00 -7.88
C LYS A 162 -22.48 -0.35 -6.61
N SER A 163 -23.12 -0.24 -5.45
CA SER A 163 -22.59 -0.75 -4.17
C SER A 163 -22.17 -2.21 -4.34
N ALA A 164 -21.01 -2.59 -3.81
CA ALA A 164 -20.66 -4.01 -3.75
C ALA A 164 -21.56 -4.72 -2.75
N ASP A 165 -21.95 -5.96 -3.05
CA ASP A 165 -22.63 -6.81 -2.07
C ASP A 165 -21.68 -7.04 -0.88
N GLU A 166 -22.20 -6.89 0.34
CA GLU A 166 -21.43 -7.16 1.56
C GLU A 166 -21.07 -8.64 1.62
N HIS A 167 -19.80 -8.97 1.42
CA HIS A 167 -19.31 -10.33 1.58
C HIS A 167 -18.72 -10.46 2.99
N PRO A 168 -19.37 -11.21 3.91
CA PRO A 168 -18.82 -11.42 5.24
C PRO A 168 -17.47 -12.13 5.12
N ILE A 169 -16.41 -11.51 5.63
CA ILE A 169 -15.06 -12.09 5.66
C ILE A 169 -15.06 -13.20 6.72
N ILE A 170 -15.15 -14.45 6.28
CA ILE A 170 -15.03 -15.62 7.16
C ILE A 170 -13.55 -15.81 7.47
N ILE A 171 -13.15 -15.57 8.71
CA ILE A 171 -11.78 -15.84 9.17
C ILE A 171 -11.64 -17.35 9.39
N GLU A 172 -11.00 -18.07 8.46
CA GLU A 172 -10.72 -19.50 8.66
C GLU A 172 -9.78 -19.71 9.85
N GLY A 173 -10.21 -20.54 10.81
CA GLY A 173 -9.45 -20.82 12.04
C GLY A 173 -9.67 -19.81 13.19
N GLY A 174 -10.60 -18.86 13.06
CA GLY A 174 -10.90 -17.85 14.08
C GLY A 174 -12.39 -17.48 14.18
N ALA A 175 -12.70 -16.41 14.92
CA ALA A 175 -14.06 -15.92 15.05
C ALA A 175 -14.60 -15.41 13.70
N PRO A 176 -15.85 -15.72 13.33
CA PRO A 176 -16.38 -15.49 11.98
C PRO A 176 -16.63 -14.01 11.65
N SER A 177 -16.50 -13.10 12.62
CA SER A 177 -16.56 -11.66 12.41
C SER A 177 -15.68 -10.91 13.41
N LEU A 178 -15.32 -9.66 13.08
CA LEU A 178 -14.57 -8.79 13.99
C LEU A 178 -15.36 -8.46 15.27
N GLN A 179 -16.70 -8.44 15.19
CA GLN A 179 -17.57 -8.24 16.35
C GLN A 179 -17.55 -9.46 17.27
N ASP A 180 -17.57 -10.67 16.70
CA ASP A 180 -17.45 -11.92 17.45
C ASP A 180 -16.06 -12.06 18.07
N TRP A 181 -15.01 -11.71 17.33
CA TRP A 181 -13.65 -11.65 17.85
C TRP A 181 -13.53 -10.65 19.00
N GLY A 182 -14.08 -9.45 18.86
CA GLY A 182 -14.08 -8.43 19.91
C GLY A 182 -14.83 -8.90 21.16
N SER A 183 -15.91 -9.66 20.99
CA SER A 183 -16.67 -10.25 22.09
C SER A 183 -15.90 -11.40 22.76
N GLN A 184 -15.18 -12.22 21.99
CA GLN A 184 -14.26 -13.25 22.51
C GLN A 184 -13.07 -12.65 23.27
N MET A 185 -12.51 -11.53 22.81
CA MET A 185 -11.42 -10.85 23.51
C MET A 185 -11.91 -10.21 24.81
N ARG A 186 -13.09 -9.57 24.79
CA ARG A 186 -13.71 -9.02 25.99
C ARG A 186 -14.12 -10.10 27.00
N SER A 187 -14.51 -11.29 26.54
CA SER A 187 -14.81 -12.43 27.43
C SER A 187 -13.57 -13.14 27.97
N ARG A 188 -12.40 -13.02 27.32
CA ARG A 188 -11.10 -13.48 27.87
C ARG A 188 -10.50 -12.51 28.90
N ALA A 189 -10.92 -11.25 28.91
CA ALA A 189 -10.42 -10.22 29.82
C ALA A 189 -10.67 -10.44 31.33
N PRO A 190 -11.65 -11.21 31.83
CA PRO A 190 -11.80 -11.40 33.28
C PRO A 190 -10.79 -12.39 33.89
N TYR A 191 -10.06 -13.19 33.11
CA TYR A 191 -9.23 -14.27 33.63
C TYR A 191 -7.75 -13.91 33.88
N MET A 192 -7.29 -12.71 33.51
CA MET A 192 -5.90 -12.29 33.74
C MET A 192 -5.72 -11.31 34.91
N ALA A 193 -6.79 -10.93 35.61
CA ALA A 193 -6.71 -9.97 36.71
C ALA A 193 -6.43 -10.59 38.10
N ASP A 194 -6.51 -11.92 38.26
CA ASP A 194 -6.39 -12.59 39.58
C ASP A 194 -5.34 -13.73 39.63
N SER A 195 -4.31 -13.73 38.76
CA SER A 195 -3.19 -14.67 38.88
C SER A 195 -1.85 -13.97 39.10
N ASP A 196 -1.77 -13.25 40.21
CA ASP A 196 -0.52 -13.04 40.94
C ASP A 196 -0.54 -13.92 42.20
N SER A 197 0.22 -15.02 42.19
CA SER A 197 0.87 -15.59 43.38
C SER A 197 1.65 -16.87 43.05
N SER A 198 2.97 -16.79 43.27
CA SER A 198 3.94 -17.86 43.56
C SER A 198 4.41 -18.78 42.41
N GLY A 199 5.56 -18.43 41.82
CA GLY A 199 6.39 -19.33 41.01
C GLY A 199 7.87 -19.07 41.30
N VAL A 200 8.40 -19.80 42.27
CA VAL A 200 9.77 -19.76 42.81
C VAL A 200 10.86 -19.77 41.73
N SER A 201 11.81 -18.84 41.86
CA SER A 201 13.13 -18.88 41.20
C SER A 201 13.86 -20.17 41.59
N SER A 202 14.17 -21.01 40.61
CA SER A 202 15.10 -22.13 40.78
C SER A 202 16.26 -21.93 39.81
N ALA A 203 17.41 -21.51 40.35
CA ALA A 203 18.69 -21.60 39.67
C ALA A 203 19.05 -23.09 39.47
N PRO A 204 19.70 -23.48 38.36
CA PRO A 204 20.07 -24.87 38.14
C PRO A 204 21.31 -25.23 38.98
N SER A 205 21.12 -26.08 39.99
CA SER A 205 22.17 -26.75 40.75
C SER A 205 22.23 -28.23 40.36
N ASN A 206 23.18 -28.61 39.50
CA ASN A 206 23.90 -29.89 39.60
C ASN A 206 24.89 -30.07 38.45
N LEU A 207 26.18 -29.94 38.74
CA LEU A 207 27.29 -30.77 38.22
C LEU A 207 28.48 -30.58 39.18
N SER A 208 28.40 -31.21 40.35
CA SER A 208 29.53 -31.64 41.18
C SER A 208 29.69 -33.15 40.96
N ASP A 209 30.82 -33.82 41.00
CA ASP A 209 32.23 -33.52 41.22
C ASP A 209 32.95 -34.79 40.70
N GLY A 210 34.19 -34.67 40.25
CA GLY A 210 34.98 -35.80 39.79
C GLY A 210 36.47 -35.48 39.94
N GLU A 211 36.97 -35.72 41.14
CA GLU A 211 38.34 -35.53 41.62
C GLU A 211 39.45 -36.02 40.67
N GLY A 212 40.57 -35.29 40.69
CA GLY A 212 41.89 -35.91 40.86
C GLY A 212 42.84 -35.85 39.66
N MET A 213 43.84 -34.97 39.73
CA MET A 213 45.26 -35.38 39.74
C MET A 213 46.18 -34.20 40.08
N ASP A 214 46.91 -34.34 41.20
CA ASP A 214 48.20 -33.70 41.51
C ASP A 214 49.20 -33.99 40.36
N VAL A 215 50.17 -33.14 39.99
CA VAL A 215 51.21 -32.40 40.73
C VAL A 215 51.67 -31.18 39.92
#